data_AF-T2IMZ2-F1
#
_entry.id   AF-T2IMZ2-F1
#
_cell.length_a   1.000
_cell.length_b   1.000
_cell.length_c   1.000
_cell.angle_alpha   90.00
_cell.angle_beta   90.00
_cell.angle_gamma   90.00
#
_symmetry.space_group_name_H-M   'P 1'
#
loop_
_entity.id
_entity.type
_entity.pdbx_description
1 polymer ?
#
loop_
_entity_poly.entity_id
_entity_poly.type
_entity_poly.pdbx_seq_one_letter_code
_entity_poly.pdbx_strand_id
1 'polypeptide(L)'
;MRKYKDYLVCGISTQLNQYIKDFDEIISVHDSDFVPSGLVSSSVIRLGFLAILPKRKVIGLIGSISSRRHQILLQNLSDYLIKNL
;
A
#
# COMPACT_ATOMS: atom_id res chain seq x y z
N MET A 1 -14.97 2.47 14.86
CA MET A 1 -15.42 1.11 15.21
C MET A 1 -14.59 0.10 14.43
N ARG A 2 -13.72 -0.70 15.07
CA ARG A 2 -13.20 -1.95 14.49
C ARG A 2 -13.51 -3.06 15.48
N LYS A 3 -14.71 -3.65 15.34
CA LYS A 3 -15.18 -4.77 16.19
C LYS A 3 -14.19 -5.94 16.13
N TYR A 4 -13.58 -6.10 14.97
CA TYR A 4 -12.54 -7.10 14.70
C TYR A 4 -11.21 -6.37 14.54
N LYS A 5 -10.19 -6.78 15.30
CA LYS A 5 -8.84 -6.20 15.31
C LYS A 5 -8.06 -6.61 14.05
N ASP A 6 -8.71 -6.57 12.90
CA ASP A 6 -8.18 -7.00 11.62
C ASP A 6 -7.74 -5.77 10.81
N TYR A 7 -6.79 -6.02 9.92
CA TYR A 7 -6.25 -5.04 9.00
C TYR A 7 -6.59 -5.46 7.58
N LEU A 8 -7.16 -4.52 6.81
CA LEU A 8 -7.06 -4.58 5.36
C LEU A 8 -5.65 -4.16 4.99
N VAL A 9 -4.91 -5.04 4.32
CA VAL A 9 -3.54 -4.82 3.87
C VAL A 9 -3.44 -5.00 2.36
N CYS A 10 -2.40 -4.44 1.77
CA CYS A 10 -2.02 -4.64 0.38
C CYS A 10 -0.60 -5.23 0.27
N GLY A 11 -0.28 -5.84 -0.87
CA GLY A 11 1.06 -6.31 -1.17
C GLY A 11 2.04 -5.16 -1.42
N ILE A 12 3.30 -5.39 -1.10
CA ILE A 12 4.42 -4.57 -1.55
C ILE A 12 5.41 -5.48 -2.27
N SER A 13 5.93 -5.04 -3.40
CA SER A 13 6.85 -5.83 -4.23
C SER A 13 7.95 -4.95 -4.80
N THR A 14 9.18 -5.47 -4.85
CA THR A 14 10.30 -4.83 -5.56
C THR A 14 10.23 -5.06 -7.07
N GLN A 15 9.30 -5.91 -7.54
CA GLN A 15 9.09 -6.20 -8.95
C GLN A 15 8.21 -5.11 -9.59
N LEU A 16 8.84 -4.04 -10.08
CA LEU A 16 8.15 -2.87 -10.65
C LEU A 16 7.31 -3.20 -11.90
N ASN A 17 7.55 -4.32 -12.57
CA ASN A 17 6.73 -4.79 -13.69
C ASN A 17 5.30 -5.21 -13.28
N GLN A 18 5.03 -5.36 -11.99
CA GLN A 18 3.69 -5.65 -11.45
C GLN A 18 2.81 -4.39 -11.32
N TYR A 19 3.36 -3.21 -11.61
CA TYR A 19 2.66 -1.93 -11.50
C TYR A 19 1.49 -1.82 -12.47
N ILE A 20 0.32 -1.51 -11.94
CA ILE A 20 -0.86 -1.15 -12.70
C ILE A 20 -1.01 0.38 -12.67
N LYS A 21 -0.91 0.99 -13.85
CA LYS A 21 -1.05 2.43 -14.02
C LYS A 21 -2.41 2.92 -13.50
N ASP A 22 -2.39 4.08 -12.83
CA ASP A 22 -3.57 4.77 -12.29
C ASP A 22 -4.33 3.96 -11.22
N PHE A 23 -3.70 2.91 -10.68
CA PHE A 23 -4.24 2.08 -9.62
C PHE A 23 -3.21 1.87 -8.51
N ASP A 24 -2.07 1.27 -8.85
CA ASP A 24 -0.96 1.09 -7.91
C ASP A 24 -0.13 2.37 -7.78
N GLU A 25 0.75 2.40 -6.77
CA GLU A 25 1.73 3.48 -6.61
C GLU A 25 3.15 2.90 -6.53
N ILE A 26 4.10 3.56 -7.17
CA ILE A 26 5.52 3.27 -7.00
C ILE A 26 6.08 4.21 -5.93
N ILE A 27 6.79 3.64 -4.97
CA ILE A 27 7.67 4.40 -4.09
C ILE A 27 9.11 4.22 -4.59
N SER A 28 9.68 5.31 -5.10
CA SER A 28 11.03 5.36 -5.64
C SER A 28 12.04 5.67 -4.52
N VAL A 29 13.28 5.22 -4.67
CA VAL A 29 14.40 5.61 -3.78
C VAL A 29 14.63 7.13 -3.67
N HIS A 30 14.12 7.89 -4.64
CA HIS A 30 14.23 9.35 -4.69
C HIS A 30 13.04 10.08 -4.02
N ASP A 31 12.02 9.35 -3.59
CA ASP A 31 10.85 9.95 -2.97
C ASP A 31 11.17 10.38 -1.53
N SER A 32 10.61 11.51 -1.11
CA SER A 32 10.86 12.10 0.21
C SER A 32 10.44 11.21 1.38
N ASP A 33 9.52 10.27 1.13
CA ASP A 33 9.02 9.30 2.10
C ASP A 33 9.56 7.87 1.88
N PHE A 34 10.56 7.69 1.02
CA PHE A 34 11.25 6.41 0.85
C PHE A 34 11.98 5.98 2.12
N VAL A 35 12.87 6.83 2.64
CA VAL A 35 13.64 6.54 3.86
C VAL A 35 12.73 6.19 5.06
N PRO A 36 11.68 6.98 5.39
CA PRO A 36 10.80 6.63 6.50
C PRO A 36 9.92 5.40 6.23
N SER A 37 9.76 4.93 4.98
CA SER A 37 8.98 3.73 4.66
C SER A 37 9.61 2.43 5.18
N GLY A 38 10.92 2.42 5.42
CA GLY A 38 11.67 1.22 5.79
C GLY A 38 11.89 0.23 4.65
N LEU A 39 11.54 0.59 3.41
CA LEU A 39 11.83 -0.22 2.23
C LEU A 39 13.30 -0.11 1.83
N VAL A 40 13.83 -1.19 1.26
CA VAL A 40 15.26 -1.32 0.91
C VAL A 40 15.55 -0.99 -0.56
N SER A 41 14.52 -0.97 -1.41
CA SER A 41 14.63 -0.61 -2.83
C SER A 41 13.31 -0.04 -3.34
N SER A 42 13.33 0.62 -4.49
CA SER A 42 12.10 1.03 -5.19
C SER A 42 11.13 -0.13 -5.26
N SER A 43 9.87 0.13 -4.93
CA SER A 43 8.84 -0.90 -4.78
C SER A 43 7.50 -0.39 -5.29
N VAL A 44 6.63 -1.30 -5.66
CA VAL A 44 5.23 -1.05 -5.98
C VAL A 44 4.35 -1.43 -4.80
N ILE A 45 3.42 -0.54 -4.44
CA ILE A 45 2.33 -0.76 -3.48
C ILE A 45 1.12 -1.23 -4.27
N ARG A 46 0.72 -2.49 -4.08
CA ARG A 46 -0.17 -3.23 -4.98
C ARG A 46 -1.61 -3.26 -4.45
N LEU A 47 -2.44 -2.33 -4.90
CA LEU A 47 -3.86 -2.28 -4.56
C LEU A 47 -4.66 -3.44 -5.17
N GLY A 48 -4.12 -4.08 -6.22
CA GLY A 48 -4.68 -5.32 -6.76
C GLY A 48 -4.42 -6.58 -5.93
N PHE A 49 -3.63 -6.48 -4.84
CA PHE A 49 -3.29 -7.63 -3.98
C PHE A 49 -3.68 -7.36 -2.53
N LEU A 50 -4.99 -7.31 -2.27
CA LEU A 50 -5.57 -7.06 -0.96
C LEU A 50 -5.81 -8.34 -0.16
N ALA A 51 -5.66 -8.23 1.16
CA ALA A 51 -6.00 -9.30 2.10
C ALA A 51 -6.50 -8.73 3.43
N ILE A 52 -7.28 -9.53 4.16
CA ILE A 52 -7.63 -9.27 5.56
C ILE A 52 -6.71 -10.10 6.45
N LEU A 53 -5.99 -9.44 7.35
CA LEU A 53 -5.10 -10.09 8.32
C LEU A 53 -5.50 -9.73 9.75
N PRO A 54 -5.58 -10.72 10.66
CA PRO A 54 -5.76 -10.41 12.07
C PRO A 54 -4.50 -9.79 12.65
N LYS A 55 -4.64 -8.85 13.61
CA LYS A 55 -3.49 -8.15 14.23
C LYS A 55 -2.37 -9.07 14.72
N ARG A 56 -2.68 -10.26 15.21
CA ARG A 56 -1.70 -11.26 15.67
C ARG A 56 -0.76 -11.79 14.58
N LYS A 57 -1.09 -11.61 13.30
CA LYS A 57 -0.25 -11.98 12.15
C LYS A 57 0.73 -10.88 11.75
N VAL A 58 0.61 -9.68 12.34
CA VAL A 58 1.54 -8.57 12.12
C VAL A 58 2.68 -8.68 13.13
N ILE A 59 3.87 -9.01 12.65
CA ILE A 59 5.07 -9.23 13.48
C ILE A 59 5.60 -7.90 14.03
N GLY A 60 5.53 -6.84 13.24
CA GLY A 60 6.03 -5.52 13.62
C GLY A 60 5.77 -4.46 12.56
N LEU A 61 6.35 -3.28 12.79
CA LEU A 61 6.35 -2.14 11.88
C LEU A 61 7.72 -2.01 11.24
N ILE A 62 7.77 -1.80 9.92
CA ILE A 62 9.03 -1.50 9.20
C ILE A 62 9.23 -0.01 8.96
N GLY A 63 8.14 0.76 8.88
CA GLY A 63 8.18 2.19 8.62
C GLY A 63 6.80 2.73 8.23
N SER A 64 6.76 3.92 7.64
CA SER A 64 5.55 4.62 7.23
C SER A 64 5.76 5.40 5.93
N ILE A 65 4.74 5.40 5.07
CA ILE A 65 4.67 6.31 3.91
C ILE A 65 4.07 7.66 4.30
N SER A 66 4.23 8.67 3.46
CA SER A 66 3.61 9.97 3.66
C SER A 66 2.08 9.89 3.67
N SER A 67 1.44 10.80 4.40
CA SER A 67 -0.01 10.97 4.39
C SER A 67 -0.54 11.22 2.98
N ARG A 68 0.24 11.91 2.12
CA ARG A 68 -0.12 12.17 0.73
C ARG A 68 -0.20 10.88 -0.08
N ARG A 69 0.84 10.03 -0.07
CA ARG A 69 0.78 8.75 -0.80
C ARG A 69 -0.33 7.86 -0.26
N HIS A 70 -0.52 7.82 1.06
CA HIS A 70 -1.62 7.07 1.66
C HIS A 70 -3.00 7.54 1.16
N GLN A 71 -3.23 8.85 1.02
CA GLN A 71 -4.46 9.39 0.45
C GLN A 71 -4.66 8.99 -1.01
N ILE A 72 -3.59 9.03 -1.82
CA ILE A 72 -3.64 8.61 -3.24
C ILE A 72 -4.04 7.13 -3.35
N LEU A 73 -3.42 6.26 -2.55
CA LEU A 73 -3.77 4.83 -2.52
C LEU A 73 -5.26 4.59 -2.19
N LEU A 74 -5.79 5.31 -1.19
CA LEU A 74 -7.20 5.20 -0.84
C LEU A 74 -8.12 5.73 -1.94
N GLN A 75 -7.74 6.83 -2.59
CA GLN A 75 -8.50 7.38 -3.72
C GLN A 75 -8.51 6.42 -4.90
N ASN A 76 -7.35 5.91 -5.31
CA ASN A 76 -7.22 4.95 -6.41
C ASN A 76 -8.05 3.68 -6.15
N LEU A 77 -8.00 3.15 -4.91
CA LEU A 77 -8.82 2.00 -4.53
C LEU A 77 -10.32 2.32 -4.60
N SER A 78 -10.73 3.47 -4.05
CA SER A 78 -12.13 3.90 -4.08
C SER A 78 -12.64 4.08 -5.51
N ASP A 79 -11.88 4.77 -6.35
CA ASP A 79 -12.23 5.00 -7.75
C ASP A 79 -12.35 3.70 -8.51
N TYR A 80 -11.43 2.76 -8.30
CA TYR A 80 -11.51 1.42 -8.90
C TYR A 80 -12.78 0.67 -8.46
N LEU A 81 -13.13 0.71 -7.18
CA LEU A 81 -14.32 0.03 -6.67
C LEU A 81 -15.62 0.66 -7.16
N ILE A 82 -15.65 1.98 -7.34
CA ILE A 82 -16.86 2.70 -7.77
C ILE A 82 -17.04 2.63 -9.30
N LYS A 83 -15.96 2.76 -10.08
CA LYS A 83 -16.03 2.72 -11.56
C LYS A 83 -16.43 1.35 -12.12
N ASN A 84 -16.28 0.30 -11.34
CA ASN A 84 -16.61 -1.08 -11.73
C ASN A 84 -17.93 -1.60 -11.10
N LEU A 85 -18.76 -0.69 -10.59
CA LEU A 85 -20.17 -0.95 -10.22
C LEU A 85 -21.10 -0.51 -11.35
#